data_AF-A0A0R3SCN1-F1
#
_entry.id   AF-A0A0R3SCN1-F1
#
_cell.length_a   1.000
_cell.length_b   1.000
_cell.length_c   1.000
_cell.angle_alpha   90.00
_cell.angle_beta   90.00
_cell.angle_gamma   90.00
#
_symmetry.space_group_name_H-M   'P 1'
#
loop_
_entity.id
_entity.type
_entity.pdbx_description
1 polymer ?
#
loop_
_entity_poly.entity_id
_entity_poly.type
_entity_poly.pdbx_seq_one_letter_code
_entity_poly.pdbx_strand_id
1 'polypeptide(L)'
;MAGGYLEYDTTDKSVPTFPTYRFVHWDLIDTFIYFSHHFITIPPVAWIDIAHKNCVKVYGTVIIERDRINPCPQFDQIFGTDSEEVGIGYPTQFAKILNAIRLHYGFEGWLINFENRFFDTSDRRIFQRVLHFLKCLKSLGSEVMWYDAVTQDGHLNWQNSLTEENIAFFHTGLDGIFLNYNWDLELLRSTQNRARSSDESMKIFVGVDCFGRSCPGGGGFDTYKALELILSASEDRPNRPLSVALFAPAWSFEKRLELDENVMSGDLISEAASLIDLDYQFWRTIRELIPRIRAIGNPSCSALYRPLSPWNGRLHTNFSLGLGLFKGGVFSPWSRLAEQQIKPNFTDYFTSGNSLVVDISLSTDQLLENFNLELFLFPNLSLSKNATLSVIIQFSGNVEDVCVFAHVSTVPWESVNTAEEYPVTGEQIFKHRVTKIRTPRGSLWTGLLVDIGSELNCLTDEKTVAFVRRIGLRFAKSPSTFLLGGFTLVDPQSCLL
;
A
#
# COMPACT_ATOMS: atom_id res chain seq x y z
N MET A 1 -3.30 12.69 8.04
CA MET A 1 -3.74 12.73 6.63
C MET A 1 -3.07 13.89 5.96
N ALA A 2 -2.13 13.65 5.04
CA ALA A 2 -1.68 14.65 4.07
C ALA A 2 -2.53 14.56 2.80
N GLY A 3 -3.86 14.70 2.96
CA GLY A 3 -4.85 14.67 1.87
C GLY A 3 -5.59 16.01 1.76
N GLY A 4 -6.78 16.01 1.14
CA GLY A 4 -7.60 17.24 1.02
C GLY A 4 -7.27 18.11 -0.19
N TYR A 5 -6.95 17.47 -1.33
CA TYR A 5 -6.73 18.15 -2.61
C TYR A 5 -5.60 19.18 -2.58
N LEU A 6 -4.49 18.80 -1.98
CA LEU A 6 -3.27 19.61 -2.00
C LEU A 6 -2.87 19.90 -3.45
N GLU A 7 -2.28 21.07 -3.70
CA GLU A 7 -1.96 21.51 -5.06
C GLU A 7 -1.12 20.47 -5.82
N TYR A 8 -0.16 19.85 -5.11
CA TYR A 8 0.72 18.82 -5.65
C TYR A 8 0.07 17.45 -5.90
N ASP A 9 -1.17 17.25 -5.45
CA ASP A 9 -1.96 16.03 -5.68
C ASP A 9 -2.92 16.17 -6.87
N THR A 10 -3.41 17.39 -7.12
CA THR A 10 -4.52 17.64 -8.06
C THR A 10 -4.09 18.13 -9.42
N THR A 11 -2.84 18.58 -9.55
CA THR A 11 -2.29 19.06 -10.81
C THR A 11 -1.50 17.99 -11.56
N ASP A 12 -1.63 17.99 -12.88
CA ASP A 12 -0.84 17.16 -13.78
C ASP A 12 0.57 17.73 -14.01
N LYS A 13 0.83 18.96 -13.56
CA LYS A 13 2.10 19.68 -13.71
C LYS A 13 3.03 19.45 -12.52
N SER A 14 4.30 19.77 -12.76
CA SER A 14 5.28 19.87 -11.69
C SER A 14 5.09 21.21 -10.96
N VAL A 15 5.03 21.16 -9.62
CA VAL A 15 4.95 22.35 -8.75
C VAL A 15 6.25 22.52 -7.95
N PRO A 16 6.61 23.75 -7.54
CA PRO A 16 7.86 24.00 -6.80
C PRO A 16 7.78 23.61 -5.32
N THR A 17 6.57 23.31 -4.81
CA THR A 17 6.35 22.90 -3.42
C THR A 17 7.19 21.68 -3.09
N PHE A 18 7.98 21.77 -2.02
CA PHE A 18 8.86 20.71 -1.54
C PHE A 18 9.14 20.92 -0.04
N PRO A 19 9.25 19.85 0.75
CA PRO A 19 8.87 18.48 0.41
C PRO A 19 7.35 18.31 0.33
N THR A 20 6.89 17.32 -0.41
CA THR A 20 5.45 16.95 -0.48
C THR A 20 5.27 15.51 -0.06
N TYR A 21 4.10 15.18 0.50
CA TYR A 21 3.88 13.85 1.05
C TYR A 21 3.94 12.77 -0.03
N ARG A 22 4.64 11.67 0.24
CA ARG A 22 4.66 10.48 -0.62
C ARG A 22 4.42 9.26 0.24
N PHE A 23 3.42 8.49 -0.15
CA PHE A 23 3.25 7.15 0.40
C PHE A 23 4.09 6.19 -0.45
N VAL A 24 4.95 5.41 0.20
CA VAL A 24 5.86 4.46 -0.46
C VAL A 24 5.69 3.02 0.04
N HIS A 25 4.86 2.79 1.06
CA HIS A 25 4.65 1.50 1.70
C HIS A 25 3.47 0.72 1.10
N TRP A 26 3.33 0.79 -0.22
CA TRP A 26 2.22 0.16 -0.95
C TRP A 26 2.15 -1.35 -0.75
N ASP A 27 3.30 -1.99 -0.51
CA ASP A 27 3.45 -3.42 -0.21
C ASP A 27 2.75 -3.86 1.08
N LEU A 28 2.50 -2.93 2.00
CA LEU A 28 1.89 -3.22 3.29
C LEU A 28 0.36 -3.19 3.27
N ILE A 29 -0.25 -2.49 2.31
CA ILE A 29 -1.70 -2.21 2.33
C ILE A 29 -2.45 -2.93 1.22
N ASP A 30 -3.71 -3.25 1.48
CA ASP A 30 -4.62 -3.86 0.51
C ASP A 30 -5.48 -2.82 -0.21
N THR A 31 -5.87 -1.77 0.54
CA THR A 31 -6.71 -0.67 0.09
C THR A 31 -6.13 0.66 0.58
N PHE A 32 -6.09 1.65 -0.29
CA PHE A 32 -5.79 3.05 0.01
C PHE A 32 -7.07 3.87 -0.03
N ILE A 33 -7.37 4.60 1.05
CA ILE A 33 -8.56 5.46 1.13
C ILE A 33 -8.10 6.92 1.06
N TYR A 34 -8.46 7.64 -0.01
CA TYR A 34 -8.17 9.07 -0.11
C TYR A 34 -9.20 9.87 0.70
N PHE A 35 -8.84 10.19 1.94
CA PHE A 35 -9.73 10.85 2.88
C PHE A 35 -9.61 12.37 2.82
N SER A 36 -10.75 13.05 2.91
CA SER A 36 -10.86 14.47 3.25
C SER A 36 -12.21 14.75 3.95
N HIS A 37 -12.39 15.97 4.43
CA HIS A 37 -13.65 16.45 5.05
C HIS A 37 -14.65 17.02 4.03
N HIS A 38 -14.47 16.74 2.74
CA HIS A 38 -15.45 17.09 1.71
C HIS A 38 -16.54 16.03 1.63
N PHE A 39 -17.81 16.46 1.53
CA PHE A 39 -18.99 15.56 1.45
C PHE A 39 -18.77 14.35 0.54
N ILE A 40 -18.23 14.60 -0.66
CA ILE A 40 -17.75 13.56 -1.58
C ILE A 40 -16.28 13.88 -1.88
N THR A 41 -15.41 12.95 -1.55
CA THR A 41 -13.98 13.00 -1.83
C THR A 41 -13.64 12.00 -2.92
N ILE A 42 -13.27 12.51 -4.09
CA ILE A 42 -12.82 11.75 -5.25
C ILE A 42 -11.28 11.65 -5.14
N PRO A 43 -10.69 10.45 -5.17
CA PRO A 43 -9.23 10.31 -5.17
C PRO A 43 -8.63 11.00 -6.40
N PRO A 44 -7.57 11.82 -6.26
CA PRO A 44 -6.88 12.40 -7.42
C PRO A 44 -6.29 11.31 -8.32
N VAL A 45 -6.32 11.52 -9.64
CA VAL A 45 -5.87 10.52 -10.62
C VAL A 45 -4.44 10.06 -10.38
N ALA A 46 -3.54 10.96 -9.98
CA ALA A 46 -2.16 10.59 -9.67
C ALA A 46 -2.05 9.58 -8.49
N TRP A 47 -2.93 9.68 -7.49
CA TRP A 47 -3.03 8.73 -6.38
C TRP A 47 -3.62 7.40 -6.84
N ILE A 48 -4.65 7.43 -7.71
CA ILE A 48 -5.24 6.23 -8.32
C ILE A 48 -4.17 5.48 -9.11
N ASP A 49 -3.50 6.16 -10.03
CA ASP A 49 -2.49 5.58 -10.92
C ASP A 49 -1.36 4.92 -10.15
N ILE A 50 -0.80 5.57 -9.12
CA ILE A 50 0.31 4.99 -8.36
C ILE A 50 -0.14 3.83 -7.47
N ALA A 51 -1.33 3.89 -6.88
CA ALA A 51 -1.87 2.76 -6.12
C ALA A 51 -2.10 1.55 -7.03
N HIS A 52 -2.71 1.75 -8.19
CA HIS A 52 -2.96 0.70 -9.19
C HIS A 52 -1.67 0.12 -9.77
N LYS A 53 -0.63 0.95 -10.01
CA LYS A 53 0.71 0.48 -10.36
C LYS A 53 1.32 -0.45 -9.31
N ASN A 54 0.90 -0.32 -8.05
CA ASN A 54 1.30 -1.21 -6.95
C ASN A 54 0.22 -2.26 -6.62
N CYS A 55 -0.80 -2.44 -7.47
CA CYS A 55 -1.91 -3.39 -7.25
C CYS A 55 -2.69 -3.18 -5.94
N VAL A 56 -2.80 -1.93 -5.50
CA VAL A 56 -3.58 -1.50 -4.33
C VAL A 56 -4.90 -0.90 -4.79
N LYS A 57 -6.00 -1.35 -4.18
CA LYS A 57 -7.34 -0.79 -4.47
C LYS A 57 -7.45 0.62 -3.89
N VAL A 58 -8.25 1.47 -4.51
CA VAL A 58 -8.45 2.85 -4.09
C VAL A 58 -9.91 3.13 -3.82
N TYR A 59 -10.20 3.67 -2.64
CA TYR A 59 -11.52 4.17 -2.28
C TYR A 59 -11.53 5.68 -2.17
N GLY A 60 -12.60 6.30 -2.66
CA GLY A 60 -12.99 7.64 -2.25
C GLY A 60 -13.69 7.65 -0.89
N THR A 61 -14.09 8.82 -0.42
CA THR A 61 -14.82 8.97 0.84
C THR A 61 -16.14 9.70 0.61
N VAL A 62 -17.23 9.14 1.12
CA VAL A 62 -18.50 9.85 1.31
C VAL A 62 -18.62 10.12 2.80
N ILE A 63 -18.50 11.38 3.20
CA ILE A 63 -18.58 11.77 4.61
C ILE A 63 -19.74 12.72 4.83
N ILE A 64 -20.59 12.41 5.79
CA ILE A 64 -21.65 13.30 6.24
C ILE A 64 -21.34 13.63 7.67
N GLU A 65 -20.85 14.83 7.89
CA GLU A 65 -20.48 15.36 9.20
C GLU A 65 -20.97 16.80 9.33
N ARG A 66 -21.23 17.23 10.57
CA ARG A 66 -21.62 18.61 10.90
C ARG A 66 -20.90 19.03 12.19
N ASP A 67 -21.65 19.37 13.22
CA ASP A 67 -21.14 19.73 14.55
C ASP A 67 -21.28 18.56 15.55
N ARG A 68 -21.61 17.35 15.05
CA ARG A 68 -21.86 16.12 15.81
C ARG A 68 -23.06 16.19 16.78
N ILE A 69 -23.76 17.32 16.80
CA ILE A 69 -24.90 17.59 17.70
C ILE A 69 -26.20 17.63 16.90
N ASN A 70 -26.19 18.39 15.81
CA ASN A 70 -27.35 18.64 14.97
C ASN A 70 -27.33 17.73 13.73
N PRO A 71 -28.49 17.17 13.33
CA PRO A 71 -28.61 16.47 12.05
C PRO A 71 -28.16 17.35 10.88
N CYS A 72 -27.51 16.71 9.91
CA CYS A 72 -27.01 17.32 8.70
C CYS A 72 -28.15 17.43 7.65
N PRO A 73 -28.54 18.63 7.19
CA PRO A 73 -29.63 18.77 6.23
C PRO A 73 -29.42 18.00 4.92
N GLN A 74 -28.17 17.86 4.47
CA GLN A 74 -27.81 17.07 3.30
C GLN A 74 -28.10 15.58 3.49
N PHE A 75 -27.96 15.06 4.72
CA PHE A 75 -28.37 13.70 5.04
C PHE A 75 -29.87 13.54 4.84
N ASP A 76 -30.67 14.46 5.39
CA ASP A 76 -32.13 14.38 5.35
C ASP A 76 -32.67 14.58 3.93
N GLN A 77 -32.01 15.38 3.09
CA GLN A 77 -32.35 15.51 1.68
C GLN A 77 -32.24 14.19 0.90
N ILE A 78 -31.34 13.29 1.31
CA ILE A 78 -31.10 12.02 0.63
C ILE A 78 -31.89 10.89 1.33
N PHE A 79 -31.80 10.81 2.65
CA PHE A 79 -32.25 9.69 3.47
C PHE A 79 -33.48 9.98 4.34
N GLY A 80 -33.87 11.25 4.46
CA GLY A 80 -35.06 11.67 5.21
C GLY A 80 -36.36 11.21 4.55
N THR A 81 -37.44 11.24 5.31
CA THR A 81 -38.74 10.68 4.93
C THR A 81 -39.83 11.74 4.77
N ASP A 82 -39.51 13.00 5.07
CA ASP A 82 -40.42 14.14 5.00
C ASP A 82 -40.51 14.75 3.59
N SER A 83 -39.71 14.29 2.63
CA SER A 83 -39.79 14.72 1.23
C SER A 83 -41.02 14.14 0.53
N GLU A 84 -41.58 14.85 -0.45
CA GLU A 84 -42.70 14.37 -1.28
C GLU A 84 -42.42 13.00 -1.94
N GLU A 85 -41.14 12.67 -2.15
CA GLU A 85 -40.70 11.32 -2.53
C GLU A 85 -40.52 10.42 -1.30
N VAL A 86 -41.59 9.74 -0.91
CA VAL A 86 -41.63 8.84 0.28
C VAL A 86 -40.79 7.57 0.08
N GLY A 87 -40.31 7.29 -1.14
CA GLY A 87 -39.61 6.07 -1.54
C GLY A 87 -38.08 6.10 -1.49
N ILE A 88 -37.45 5.11 -2.12
CA ILE A 88 -35.99 4.93 -2.20
C ILE A 88 -35.34 5.69 -3.38
N GLY A 89 -36.03 6.66 -3.97
CA GLY A 89 -35.60 7.39 -5.17
C GLY A 89 -34.28 8.13 -4.97
N TYR A 90 -34.24 9.08 -4.03
CA TYR A 90 -33.00 9.83 -3.73
C TYR A 90 -31.81 8.95 -3.32
N PRO A 91 -31.91 7.97 -2.40
CA PRO A 91 -30.79 7.06 -2.10
C PRO A 91 -30.30 6.29 -3.34
N THR A 92 -31.21 5.84 -4.20
CA THR A 92 -30.86 5.13 -5.44
C THR A 92 -30.15 6.05 -6.44
N GLN A 93 -30.65 7.27 -6.63
CA GLN A 93 -30.03 8.27 -7.51
C GLN A 93 -28.64 8.64 -7.01
N PHE A 94 -28.48 8.82 -5.70
CA PHE A 94 -27.19 9.12 -5.11
C PHE A 94 -26.16 8.00 -5.35
N ALA A 95 -26.54 6.74 -5.12
CA ALA A 95 -25.69 5.59 -5.43
C ALA A 95 -25.29 5.52 -6.92
N LYS A 96 -26.23 5.82 -7.83
CA LYS A 96 -25.95 5.85 -9.28
C LYS A 96 -24.95 6.94 -9.67
N ILE A 97 -25.04 8.13 -9.06
CA ILE A 97 -24.10 9.23 -9.29
C ILE A 97 -22.71 8.85 -8.78
N LEU A 98 -22.62 8.32 -7.56
CA LEU A 98 -21.34 7.86 -7.00
C LEU A 98 -20.70 6.76 -7.86
N ASN A 99 -21.50 5.83 -8.39
CA ASN A 99 -20.99 4.82 -9.31
C ASN A 99 -20.53 5.41 -10.65
N ALA A 100 -21.25 6.40 -11.21
CA ALA A 100 -20.81 7.08 -12.43
C ALA A 100 -19.46 7.79 -12.25
N ILE A 101 -19.27 8.47 -11.10
CA ILE A 101 -17.99 9.09 -10.73
C ILE A 101 -16.89 8.03 -10.62
N ARG A 102 -17.15 6.95 -9.87
CA ARG A 102 -16.21 5.85 -9.68
C ARG A 102 -15.75 5.23 -11.00
N LEU A 103 -16.68 4.96 -11.91
CA LEU A 103 -16.39 4.41 -13.24
C LEU A 103 -15.64 5.41 -14.13
N HIS A 104 -15.93 6.70 -14.02
CA HIS A 104 -15.26 7.74 -14.80
C HIS A 104 -13.78 7.89 -14.42
N TYR A 105 -13.46 7.91 -13.13
CA TYR A 105 -12.09 8.06 -12.64
C TYR A 105 -11.35 6.74 -12.45
N GLY A 106 -12.07 5.61 -12.43
CA GLY A 106 -11.49 4.27 -12.38
C GLY A 106 -10.95 3.89 -11.00
N PHE A 107 -11.76 3.95 -9.93
CA PHE A 107 -11.41 3.44 -8.61
C PHE A 107 -12.43 2.40 -8.10
N GLU A 108 -12.12 1.68 -7.02
CA GLU A 108 -12.82 0.44 -6.67
C GLU A 108 -14.07 0.66 -5.80
N GLY A 109 -14.07 1.69 -4.95
CA GLY A 109 -15.13 1.82 -3.95
C GLY A 109 -15.14 3.09 -3.12
N TRP A 110 -15.92 3.03 -2.04
CA TRP A 110 -16.14 4.16 -1.13
C TRP A 110 -16.04 3.75 0.33
N LEU A 111 -15.33 4.57 1.12
CA LEU A 111 -15.57 4.67 2.55
C LEU A 111 -16.84 5.48 2.79
N ILE A 112 -17.80 4.93 3.52
CA ILE A 112 -19.02 5.60 3.95
C ILE A 112 -18.83 5.97 5.42
N ASN A 113 -18.57 7.26 5.69
CA ASN A 113 -18.39 7.80 7.03
C ASN A 113 -19.55 8.74 7.39
N PHE A 114 -20.61 8.19 7.97
CA PHE A 114 -21.75 9.00 8.42
C PHE A 114 -21.58 9.36 9.90
N GLU A 115 -20.80 10.42 10.17
CA GLU A 115 -20.70 11.08 11.49
C GLU A 115 -21.90 12.02 11.73
N ASN A 116 -23.11 11.48 11.56
CA ASN A 116 -24.35 12.23 11.63
C ASN A 116 -25.43 11.46 12.39
N ARG A 117 -26.17 12.16 13.26
CA ARG A 117 -27.39 11.63 13.88
C ARG A 117 -28.56 11.76 12.90
N PHE A 118 -29.47 10.79 12.86
CA PHE A 118 -30.72 10.92 12.11
C PHE A 118 -31.59 12.02 12.71
N PHE A 119 -32.35 12.73 11.86
CA PHE A 119 -33.27 13.77 12.30
C PHE A 119 -34.37 13.23 13.21
N ASP A 120 -35.00 12.12 12.83
CA ASP A 120 -35.93 11.38 13.66
C ASP A 120 -35.39 9.96 13.94
N THR A 121 -34.84 9.77 15.13
CA THR A 121 -34.32 8.46 15.59
C THR A 121 -35.43 7.42 15.83
N SER A 122 -36.70 7.83 15.87
CA SER A 122 -37.84 6.90 15.95
C SER A 122 -38.25 6.37 14.58
N ASP A 123 -37.90 7.07 13.49
CA ASP A 123 -38.26 6.66 12.13
C ASP A 123 -37.29 5.63 11.55
N ARG A 124 -37.64 4.36 11.72
CA ARG A 124 -36.88 3.21 11.19
C ARG A 124 -36.74 3.22 9.67
N ARG A 125 -37.55 3.97 8.92
CA ARG A 125 -37.44 4.05 7.46
C ARG A 125 -36.14 4.75 7.04
N ILE A 126 -35.61 5.69 7.82
CA ILE A 126 -34.33 6.36 7.54
C ILE A 126 -33.20 5.32 7.51
N PHE A 127 -33.13 4.46 8.52
CA PHE A 127 -32.18 3.35 8.57
C PHE A 127 -32.33 2.42 7.35
N GLN A 128 -33.56 2.04 6.99
CA GLN A 128 -33.80 1.20 5.80
C GLN A 128 -33.36 1.88 4.50
N ARG A 129 -33.49 3.21 4.39
CA ARG A 129 -33.01 3.98 3.24
C ARG A 129 -31.47 3.99 3.17
N VAL A 130 -30.78 4.05 4.29
CA VAL A 130 -29.31 3.89 4.34
C VAL A 130 -28.91 2.48 3.92
N LEU A 131 -29.53 1.43 4.46
CA LEU A 131 -29.24 0.05 4.05
C LEU A 131 -29.52 -0.17 2.56
N HIS A 132 -30.58 0.43 2.03
CA HIS A 132 -30.90 0.38 0.60
C HIS A 132 -29.81 1.05 -0.25
N PHE A 133 -29.31 2.21 0.17
CA PHE A 133 -28.20 2.88 -0.50
C PHE A 133 -26.94 2.01 -0.56
N LEU A 134 -26.55 1.39 0.56
CA LEU A 134 -25.40 0.49 0.63
C LEU A 134 -25.58 -0.70 -0.33
N LYS A 135 -26.77 -1.33 -0.34
CA LYS A 135 -27.11 -2.42 -1.27
C LYS A 135 -27.05 -1.94 -2.73
N CYS A 136 -27.50 -0.73 -3.02
CA CYS A 136 -27.44 -0.15 -4.36
C CYS A 136 -25.99 0.01 -4.82
N LEU A 137 -25.09 0.58 -4.00
CA LEU A 137 -23.67 0.68 -4.32
C LEU A 137 -23.06 -0.69 -4.64
N LYS A 138 -23.33 -1.70 -3.81
CA LYS A 138 -22.87 -3.08 -4.05
C LYS A 138 -23.44 -3.65 -5.36
N SER A 139 -24.73 -3.48 -5.63
CA SER A 139 -25.36 -3.97 -6.86
C SER A 139 -24.82 -3.33 -8.14
N LEU A 140 -24.25 -2.13 -8.03
CA LEU A 140 -23.59 -1.40 -9.11
C LEU A 140 -22.10 -1.78 -9.27
N GLY A 141 -21.61 -2.73 -8.47
CA GLY A 141 -20.23 -3.21 -8.51
C GLY A 141 -19.23 -2.35 -7.74
N SER A 142 -19.68 -1.46 -6.85
CA SER A 142 -18.79 -0.73 -5.95
C SER A 142 -18.34 -1.63 -4.80
N GLU A 143 -17.09 -1.49 -4.40
CA GLU A 143 -16.68 -1.88 -3.05
C GLU A 143 -17.13 -0.83 -2.02
N VAL A 144 -17.41 -1.25 -0.80
CA VAL A 144 -17.97 -0.39 0.25
C VAL A 144 -17.38 -0.77 1.60
N MET A 145 -16.78 0.22 2.26
CA MET A 145 -16.31 0.17 3.65
C MET A 145 -17.21 1.06 4.50
N TRP A 146 -17.81 0.53 5.57
CA TRP A 146 -18.60 1.32 6.51
C TRP A 146 -17.75 1.77 7.69
N TYR A 147 -17.83 3.05 8.08
CA TYR A 147 -17.18 3.53 9.30
C TYR A 147 -18.12 3.44 10.51
N ASP A 148 -17.60 2.94 11.61
CA ASP A 148 -18.26 2.75 12.90
C ASP A 148 -18.62 4.08 13.58
N ALA A 149 -19.72 4.74 13.17
CA ALA A 149 -20.17 6.03 13.71
C ALA A 149 -21.66 6.06 14.09
N VAL A 150 -22.57 6.22 13.13
CA VAL A 150 -24.02 6.23 13.41
C VAL A 150 -24.54 4.82 13.66
N THR A 151 -25.41 4.67 14.67
CA THR A 151 -26.02 3.39 15.04
C THR A 151 -27.25 3.07 14.18
N GLN A 152 -27.74 1.83 14.24
CA GLN A 152 -29.00 1.43 13.60
C GLN A 152 -30.23 2.18 14.13
N ASP A 153 -30.13 2.70 15.35
CA ASP A 153 -31.13 3.56 15.99
C ASP A 153 -30.97 5.04 15.58
N GLY A 154 -29.95 5.36 14.79
CA GLY A 154 -29.70 6.70 14.28
C GLY A 154 -28.94 7.63 15.22
N HIS A 155 -28.40 7.12 16.31
CA HIS A 155 -27.58 7.89 17.23
C HIS A 155 -26.13 7.96 16.72
N LEU A 156 -25.50 9.13 16.77
CA LEU A 156 -24.06 9.23 16.54
C LEU A 156 -23.32 8.74 17.79
N ASN A 157 -22.78 7.53 17.74
CA ASN A 157 -22.13 6.89 18.89
C ASN A 157 -21.20 5.78 18.43
N TRP A 158 -19.89 6.05 18.38
CA TRP A 158 -18.87 5.07 17.99
C TRP A 158 -18.73 3.94 19.02
N GLN A 159 -18.82 2.70 18.56
CA GLN A 159 -18.89 1.50 19.40
C GLN A 159 -17.51 0.89 19.64
N ASN A 160 -16.52 1.24 18.81
CA ASN A 160 -15.13 0.76 18.86
C ASN A 160 -15.03 -0.77 18.73
N SER A 161 -16.11 -1.41 18.28
CA SER A 161 -16.28 -2.86 18.21
C SER A 161 -17.46 -3.21 17.31
N LEU A 162 -17.50 -4.45 16.82
CA LEU A 162 -18.70 -4.96 16.15
C LEU A 162 -19.77 -5.28 17.20
N THR A 163 -20.93 -4.64 17.10
CA THR A 163 -22.05 -4.75 18.06
C THR A 163 -23.40 -4.85 17.34
N GLU A 164 -24.49 -5.08 18.07
CA GLU A 164 -25.84 -5.02 17.47
C GLU A 164 -26.14 -3.66 16.82
N GLU A 165 -25.52 -2.58 17.32
CA GLU A 165 -25.77 -1.23 16.84
C GLU A 165 -25.22 -0.94 15.45
N ASN A 166 -24.22 -1.70 14.98
CA ASN A 166 -23.56 -1.47 13.69
C ASN A 166 -23.50 -2.71 12.78
N ILE A 167 -23.79 -3.91 13.30
CA ILE A 167 -23.66 -5.17 12.56
C ILE A 167 -24.58 -5.24 11.34
N ALA A 168 -25.75 -4.60 11.41
CA ALA A 168 -26.68 -4.58 10.31
C ALA A 168 -26.12 -3.82 9.09
N PHE A 169 -25.32 -2.75 9.29
CA PHE A 169 -24.61 -2.10 8.18
C PHE A 169 -23.59 -3.06 7.57
N PHE A 170 -22.75 -3.68 8.39
CA PHE A 170 -21.73 -4.63 7.95
C PHE A 170 -22.32 -5.82 7.16
N HIS A 171 -23.44 -6.37 7.62
CA HIS A 171 -24.12 -7.50 6.97
C HIS A 171 -24.96 -7.12 5.74
N THR A 172 -24.96 -5.87 5.30
CA THR A 172 -25.51 -5.52 3.97
C THR A 172 -24.63 -5.97 2.80
N GLY A 173 -23.70 -6.89 3.04
CA GLY A 173 -22.80 -7.45 2.04
C GLY A 173 -21.64 -6.52 1.73
N LEU A 174 -21.16 -5.79 2.73
CA LEU A 174 -20.03 -4.86 2.59
C LEU A 174 -18.70 -5.59 2.45
N ASP A 175 -17.70 -4.87 1.92
CA ASP A 175 -16.33 -5.37 1.81
C ASP A 175 -15.56 -5.18 3.12
N GLY A 176 -16.02 -4.27 3.99
CA GLY A 176 -15.57 -4.21 5.36
C GLY A 176 -16.30 -3.22 6.25
N ILE A 177 -16.00 -3.32 7.55
CA ILE A 177 -16.31 -2.30 8.55
C ILE A 177 -15.00 -1.79 9.15
N PHE A 178 -14.85 -0.47 9.19
CA PHE A 178 -13.76 0.24 9.83
C PHE A 178 -14.23 0.66 11.22
N LEU A 179 -13.77 -0.05 12.25
CA LEU A 179 -14.08 0.24 13.64
C LEU A 179 -13.39 1.50 14.13
N ASN A 180 -14.04 2.26 15.01
CA ASN A 180 -13.41 3.42 15.63
C ASN A 180 -12.21 3.01 16.49
N TYR A 181 -11.30 3.95 16.76
CA TYR A 181 -9.98 3.69 17.33
C TYR A 181 -9.91 3.66 18.87
N ASN A 182 -11.01 3.90 19.59
CA ASN A 182 -11.03 3.89 21.06
C ASN A 182 -11.46 2.52 21.64
N TRP A 183 -10.71 1.47 21.30
CA TRP A 183 -10.98 0.08 21.68
C TRP A 183 -9.99 -0.44 22.74
N ASP A 184 -10.33 -1.57 23.35
CA ASP A 184 -9.46 -2.36 24.22
C ASP A 184 -9.52 -3.86 23.83
N LEU A 185 -8.73 -4.70 24.51
CA LEU A 185 -8.69 -6.15 24.23
C LEU A 185 -10.04 -6.85 24.48
N GLU A 186 -10.87 -6.35 25.40
CA GLU A 186 -12.19 -6.93 25.65
C GLU A 186 -13.14 -6.66 24.48
N LEU A 187 -13.13 -5.43 23.96
CA LEU A 187 -13.89 -5.03 22.77
C LEU A 187 -13.43 -5.77 21.51
N LEU A 188 -12.12 -6.02 21.34
CA LEU A 188 -11.62 -6.86 20.25
C LEU A 188 -12.11 -8.31 20.38
N ARG A 189 -12.06 -8.89 21.58
CA ARG A 189 -12.58 -10.25 21.82
C ARG A 189 -14.08 -10.35 21.58
N SER A 190 -14.84 -9.34 22.00
CA SER A 190 -16.28 -9.22 21.73
C SER A 190 -16.58 -9.17 20.24
N THR A 191 -15.81 -8.36 19.50
CA THR A 191 -15.85 -8.28 18.03
C THR A 191 -15.61 -9.65 17.38
N GLN A 192 -14.56 -10.36 17.77
CA GLN A 192 -14.23 -11.69 17.24
C GLN A 192 -15.31 -12.73 17.57
N ASN A 193 -15.91 -12.69 18.76
CA ASN A 193 -17.02 -13.58 19.14
C ASN A 193 -18.24 -13.39 18.24
N ARG A 194 -18.45 -12.17 17.76
CA ARG A 194 -19.62 -11.80 16.97
C ARG A 194 -19.46 -12.12 15.48
N ALA A 195 -18.24 -12.12 14.96
CA ALA A 195 -17.95 -12.52 13.60
C ALA A 195 -18.34 -14.00 13.36
N ARG A 196 -19.10 -14.26 12.29
CA ARG A 196 -19.66 -15.60 12.03
C ARG A 196 -18.66 -16.60 11.46
N SER A 197 -17.59 -16.12 10.83
CA SER A 197 -16.54 -16.93 10.20
C SER A 197 -15.20 -16.20 10.20
N SER A 198 -14.12 -16.90 9.82
CA SER A 198 -12.81 -16.27 9.60
C SER A 198 -12.89 -15.21 8.48
N ASP A 199 -13.53 -15.54 7.36
CA ASP A 199 -13.72 -14.63 6.22
C ASP A 199 -14.48 -13.36 6.58
N GLU A 200 -15.47 -13.47 7.46
CA GLU A 200 -16.19 -12.30 7.98
C GLU A 200 -15.29 -11.49 8.92
N SER A 201 -14.53 -12.15 9.79
CA SER A 201 -13.61 -11.51 10.73
C SER A 201 -12.50 -10.71 10.02
N MET A 202 -11.98 -11.22 8.90
CA MET A 202 -11.00 -10.53 8.05
C MET A 202 -11.57 -9.30 7.32
N LYS A 203 -12.88 -9.05 7.40
CA LYS A 203 -13.52 -7.83 6.88
C LYS A 203 -13.77 -6.80 7.99
N ILE A 204 -13.31 -7.08 9.21
CA ILE A 204 -13.39 -6.18 10.34
C ILE A 204 -12.02 -5.51 10.50
N PHE A 205 -11.95 -4.24 10.14
CA PHE A 205 -10.74 -3.43 10.19
C PHE A 205 -10.74 -2.62 11.50
N VAL A 206 -9.90 -3.02 12.44
CA VAL A 206 -9.69 -2.31 13.70
C VAL A 206 -8.97 -1.00 13.43
N GLY A 207 -9.57 0.11 13.82
CA GLY A 207 -9.01 1.43 13.60
C GLY A 207 -7.79 1.72 14.47
N VAL A 208 -6.73 2.24 13.87
CA VAL A 208 -5.52 2.70 14.56
C VAL A 208 -5.28 4.14 14.19
N ASP A 209 -5.52 5.08 15.10
CA ASP A 209 -5.24 6.50 14.86
C ASP A 209 -3.76 6.79 15.08
N CYS A 210 -3.03 7.05 13.99
CA CYS A 210 -1.61 7.37 14.04
C CYS A 210 -1.32 8.71 14.72
N PHE A 211 -2.33 9.55 14.98
CA PHE A 211 -2.21 10.75 15.83
C PHE A 211 -2.54 10.50 17.30
N GLY A 212 -3.04 9.31 17.65
CA GLY A 212 -3.16 8.86 19.03
C GLY A 212 -4.38 9.33 19.80
N ARG A 213 -5.42 9.88 19.15
CA ARG A 213 -6.62 10.38 19.86
C ARG A 213 -7.38 9.21 20.47
N SER A 214 -7.13 8.93 21.75
CA SER A 214 -7.73 7.80 22.49
C SER A 214 -7.42 6.42 21.91
N CYS A 215 -6.45 6.31 21.01
CA CYS A 215 -6.01 5.02 20.46
C CYS A 215 -5.02 4.35 21.42
N PRO A 216 -5.12 3.04 21.65
CA PRO A 216 -4.09 2.29 22.38
C PRO A 216 -2.70 2.59 21.84
N GLY A 217 -1.73 2.81 22.75
CA GLY A 217 -0.36 3.21 22.38
C GLY A 217 -0.15 4.71 22.15
N GLY A 218 -1.20 5.51 21.98
CA GLY A 218 -1.06 6.98 21.88
C GLY A 218 -0.53 7.50 20.53
N GLY A 219 -0.48 6.66 19.49
CA GLY A 219 -0.10 7.06 18.13
C GLY A 219 1.37 7.44 17.99
N GLY A 220 1.68 8.24 16.97
CA GLY A 220 3.05 8.66 16.65
C GLY A 220 3.99 7.48 16.43
N PHE A 221 5.21 7.57 16.96
CA PHE A 221 6.16 6.45 16.94
C PHE A 221 5.71 5.25 17.76
N ASP A 222 4.71 5.40 18.64
CA ASP A 222 4.12 4.32 19.44
C ASP A 222 2.89 3.68 18.75
N THR A 223 2.57 4.07 17.52
CA THR A 223 1.47 3.48 16.70
C THR A 223 1.57 1.95 16.63
N TYR A 224 2.79 1.40 16.62
CA TYR A 224 3.01 -0.05 16.57
C TYR A 224 2.43 -0.80 17.78
N LYS A 225 2.29 -0.17 18.94
CA LYS A 225 1.74 -0.80 20.15
C LYS A 225 0.27 -1.20 19.96
N ALA A 226 -0.49 -0.42 19.20
CA ALA A 226 -1.85 -0.78 18.81
C ALA A 226 -1.86 -2.05 17.93
N LEU A 227 -0.93 -2.15 16.98
CA LEU A 227 -0.79 -3.31 16.11
C LEU A 227 -0.38 -4.57 16.90
N GLU A 228 0.49 -4.44 17.90
CA GLU A 228 0.85 -5.56 18.80
C GLU A 228 -0.36 -6.11 19.55
N LEU A 229 -1.27 -5.24 20.02
CA LEU A 229 -2.50 -5.67 20.68
C LEU A 229 -3.47 -6.37 19.72
N ILE A 230 -3.61 -5.86 18.49
CA ILE A 230 -4.43 -6.49 17.45
C ILE A 230 -3.85 -7.85 17.06
N LEU A 231 -2.52 -7.92 16.92
CA LEU A 231 -1.81 -9.16 16.64
C LEU A 231 -2.05 -10.19 17.76
N SER A 232 -1.83 -9.82 19.02
CA SER A 232 -2.06 -10.69 20.16
C SER A 232 -3.50 -11.17 20.24
N ALA A 233 -4.49 -10.29 20.02
CA ALA A 233 -5.90 -10.69 19.97
C ALA A 233 -6.20 -11.67 18.83
N SER A 234 -5.53 -11.52 17.69
CA SER A 234 -5.66 -12.42 16.54
C SER A 234 -4.95 -13.76 16.77
N GLU A 235 -3.78 -13.76 17.42
CA GLU A 235 -3.04 -14.98 17.81
C GLU A 235 -3.81 -15.79 18.86
N ASP A 236 -4.50 -15.13 19.80
CA ASP A 236 -5.39 -15.77 20.78
C ASP A 236 -6.57 -16.49 20.10
N ARG A 237 -6.98 -16.04 18.91
CA ARG A 237 -8.16 -16.53 18.17
C ARG A 237 -7.93 -16.58 16.66
N PRO A 238 -7.09 -17.50 16.18
CA PRO A 238 -6.67 -17.55 14.77
C PRO A 238 -7.81 -17.92 13.80
N ASN A 239 -8.92 -18.50 14.29
CA ASN A 239 -10.12 -18.76 13.49
C ASN A 239 -11.05 -17.52 13.34
N ARG A 240 -10.70 -16.42 14.00
CA ARG A 240 -11.35 -15.11 13.96
C ARG A 240 -10.29 -14.00 13.95
N PRO A 241 -9.40 -13.97 12.94
CA PRO A 241 -8.39 -12.93 12.79
C PRO A 241 -9.05 -11.55 12.62
N LEU A 242 -8.39 -10.48 13.04
CA LEU A 242 -8.84 -9.11 12.76
C LEU A 242 -7.94 -8.46 11.71
N SER A 243 -8.48 -7.51 10.97
CA SER A 243 -7.71 -6.66 10.05
C SER A 243 -7.45 -5.29 10.67
N VAL A 244 -6.61 -4.48 10.02
CA VAL A 244 -6.15 -3.19 10.52
C VAL A 244 -6.52 -2.10 9.53
N ALA A 245 -7.05 -0.97 10.03
CA ALA A 245 -7.13 0.27 9.28
C ALA A 245 -6.30 1.37 9.97
N LEU A 246 -5.20 1.77 9.33
CA LEU A 246 -4.37 2.89 9.79
C LEU A 246 -5.04 4.22 9.41
N PHE A 247 -5.50 4.96 10.40
CA PHE A 247 -6.02 6.31 10.22
C PHE A 247 -4.87 7.33 10.29
N ALA A 248 -4.82 8.19 9.27
CA ALA A 248 -3.86 9.30 9.19
C ALA A 248 -2.36 8.90 9.27
N PRO A 249 -1.87 7.89 8.52
CA PRO A 249 -0.49 7.41 8.61
C PRO A 249 0.57 8.38 8.05
N ALA A 250 0.16 9.54 7.51
CA ALA A 250 1.05 10.63 7.13
C ALA A 250 1.57 11.46 8.33
N TRP A 251 1.34 11.00 9.57
CA TRP A 251 1.71 11.68 10.81
C TRP A 251 3.18 12.13 10.84
N SER A 252 4.12 11.24 10.49
CA SER A 252 5.57 11.56 10.50
C SER A 252 5.91 12.72 9.55
N PHE A 253 5.23 12.81 8.41
CA PHE A 253 5.37 13.92 7.46
C PHE A 253 4.70 15.21 7.98
N GLU A 254 3.49 15.12 8.53
CA GLU A 254 2.74 16.29 9.01
C GLU A 254 3.37 16.90 10.26
N LYS A 255 3.99 16.08 11.11
CA LYS A 255 4.65 16.49 12.35
C LYS A 255 6.16 16.70 12.23
N ARG A 256 6.74 16.54 11.05
CA ARG A 256 8.20 16.57 10.84
C ARG A 256 8.93 17.76 11.47
N LEU A 257 8.36 18.96 11.37
CA LEU A 257 8.97 20.18 11.91
C LEU A 257 8.91 20.25 13.44
N GLU A 258 8.02 19.47 14.07
CA GLU A 258 7.93 19.31 15.52
C GLU A 258 8.82 18.15 16.02
N LEU A 259 9.14 17.18 15.15
CA LEU A 259 9.82 15.94 15.52
C LEU A 259 11.35 16.01 15.39
N ASP A 260 11.88 16.84 14.49
CA ASP A 260 13.31 16.99 14.29
C ASP A 260 13.75 18.45 14.39
N GLU A 261 14.28 18.80 15.56
CA GLU A 261 14.80 20.15 15.87
C GLU A 261 16.00 20.55 15.01
N ASN A 262 16.69 19.59 14.37
CA ASN A 262 17.83 19.88 13.49
C ASN A 262 17.38 20.34 12.10
N VAL A 263 16.08 20.23 11.77
CA VAL A 263 15.52 20.76 10.53
C VAL A 263 15.47 22.27 10.63
N MET A 264 16.47 22.93 10.05
CA MET A 264 16.47 24.38 9.88
C MET A 264 15.39 24.78 8.89
N SER A 265 14.43 25.59 9.34
CA SER A 265 13.35 26.10 8.47
C SER A 265 13.92 26.75 7.21
N GLY A 266 13.51 26.24 6.04
CA GLY A 266 13.97 26.70 4.73
C GLY A 266 15.16 25.94 4.12
N ASP A 267 15.82 25.05 4.86
CA ASP A 267 16.83 24.14 4.29
C ASP A 267 16.19 22.84 3.79
N LEU A 268 15.88 22.82 2.50
CA LEU A 268 15.18 21.71 1.85
C LEU A 268 16.00 20.42 1.79
N ILE A 269 17.33 20.47 1.88
CA ILE A 269 18.17 19.26 1.85
C ILE A 269 18.06 18.55 3.19
N SER A 270 18.25 19.28 4.29
CA SER A 270 18.12 18.73 5.64
C SER A 270 16.69 18.26 5.92
N GLU A 271 15.68 19.02 5.48
CA GLU A 271 14.27 18.61 5.62
C GLU A 271 13.97 17.31 4.85
N ALA A 272 14.54 17.14 3.64
CA ALA A 272 14.37 15.90 2.88
C ALA A 272 15.02 14.69 3.54
N ALA A 273 16.22 14.86 4.12
CA ALA A 273 16.93 13.80 4.82
C ALA A 273 16.18 13.38 6.10
N SER A 274 15.74 14.36 6.89
CA SER A 274 14.94 14.15 8.10
C SER A 274 13.65 13.38 7.81
N LEU A 275 12.95 13.75 6.73
CA LEU A 275 11.72 13.06 6.33
C LEU A 275 11.91 11.57 6.06
N ILE A 276 13.02 11.18 5.45
CA ILE A 276 13.31 9.77 5.18
C ILE A 276 13.53 9.01 6.51
N ASP A 277 14.23 9.62 7.45
CA ASP A 277 14.49 9.02 8.75
C ASP A 277 13.22 8.92 9.60
N LEU A 278 12.40 9.97 9.66
CA LEU A 278 11.13 9.98 10.37
C LEU A 278 10.14 8.95 9.79
N ASP A 279 10.07 8.84 8.47
CA ASP A 279 9.25 7.83 7.78
C ASP A 279 9.75 6.42 8.10
N TYR A 280 11.07 6.17 8.05
CA TYR A 280 11.67 4.91 8.44
C TYR A 280 11.37 4.55 9.91
N GLN A 281 11.59 5.48 10.84
CA GLN A 281 11.33 5.27 12.26
C GLN A 281 9.86 4.94 12.53
N PHE A 282 8.92 5.60 11.84
CA PHE A 282 7.49 5.34 11.97
C PHE A 282 7.10 3.97 11.40
N TRP A 283 7.58 3.62 10.20
CA TRP A 283 7.14 2.42 9.50
C TRP A 283 7.91 1.15 9.85
N ARG A 284 9.14 1.21 10.39
CA ARG A 284 9.99 0.02 10.59
C ARG A 284 9.30 -1.09 11.39
N THR A 285 8.65 -0.74 12.51
CA THR A 285 7.98 -1.73 13.37
C THR A 285 6.61 -2.11 12.80
N ILE A 286 5.89 -1.15 12.22
CA ILE A 286 4.59 -1.39 11.55
C ILE A 286 4.76 -2.42 10.41
N ARG A 287 5.85 -2.30 9.65
CA ARG A 287 6.24 -3.18 8.55
C ARG A 287 6.47 -4.62 9.00
N GLU A 288 6.90 -4.86 10.23
CA GLU A 288 7.06 -6.22 10.77
C GLU A 288 5.72 -6.82 11.23
N LEU A 289 4.81 -5.98 11.73
CA LEU A 289 3.57 -6.43 12.37
C LEU A 289 2.44 -6.68 11.35
N ILE A 290 2.26 -5.82 10.35
CA ILE A 290 1.17 -5.98 9.35
C ILE A 290 1.22 -7.34 8.64
N PRO A 291 2.36 -7.77 8.07
CA PRO A 291 2.62 -9.15 7.62
C PRO A 291 2.10 -10.25 8.54
N ARG A 292 2.46 -10.17 9.82
CA ARG A 292 2.12 -11.19 10.82
C ARG A 292 0.62 -11.21 11.09
N ILE A 293 -0.02 -10.05 11.23
CA ILE A 293 -1.47 -9.93 11.39
C ILE A 293 -2.18 -10.56 10.18
N ARG A 294 -1.72 -10.26 8.96
CA ARG A 294 -2.26 -10.84 7.73
C ARG A 294 -2.13 -12.36 7.70
N ALA A 295 -0.97 -12.89 8.09
CA ALA A 295 -0.69 -14.32 8.05
C ALA A 295 -1.62 -15.16 8.94
N ILE A 296 -2.06 -14.62 10.08
CA ILE A 296 -2.97 -15.33 11.00
C ILE A 296 -4.29 -15.70 10.30
N GLY A 297 -4.81 -14.80 9.45
CA GLY A 297 -6.08 -15.04 8.78
C GLY A 297 -6.02 -15.98 7.59
N ASN A 298 -4.83 -16.38 7.15
CA ASN A 298 -4.65 -17.23 5.99
C ASN A 298 -3.67 -18.38 6.29
N PRO A 299 -4.12 -19.45 6.96
CA PRO A 299 -3.27 -20.60 7.32
C PRO A 299 -2.68 -21.35 6.11
N SER A 300 -3.24 -21.16 4.90
CA SER A 300 -2.72 -21.72 3.65
C SER A 300 -1.74 -20.80 2.93
N CYS A 301 -1.61 -19.54 3.36
CA CYS A 301 -0.71 -18.54 2.80
C CYS A 301 0.28 -18.15 3.89
N SER A 302 1.35 -18.94 4.01
CA SER A 302 2.55 -18.63 4.79
C SER A 302 3.28 -17.36 4.34
N ALA A 303 2.79 -16.69 3.29
CA ALA A 303 3.35 -15.46 2.78
C ALA A 303 3.11 -14.33 3.79
N LEU A 304 4.09 -14.13 4.67
CA LEU A 304 4.29 -12.91 5.47
C LEU A 304 4.08 -11.65 4.59
N TYR A 305 4.41 -11.73 3.30
CA TYR A 305 4.38 -10.59 2.39
C TYR A 305 3.33 -10.74 1.30
N ARG A 306 2.60 -9.66 1.02
CA ARG A 306 1.70 -9.58 -0.13
C ARG A 306 2.57 -9.59 -1.40
N PRO A 307 2.49 -10.63 -2.25
CA PRO A 307 3.19 -10.63 -3.52
C PRO A 307 2.46 -9.65 -4.46
N LEU A 308 2.68 -8.34 -4.29
CA LEU A 308 2.18 -7.36 -5.25
C LEU A 308 3.05 -7.42 -6.48
N SER A 309 2.66 -8.27 -7.43
CA SER A 309 3.27 -8.31 -8.74
C SER A 309 2.38 -7.52 -9.71
N PRO A 310 2.72 -6.27 -10.05
CA PRO A 310 2.10 -5.56 -11.19
C PRO A 310 2.56 -6.12 -12.54
N TRP A 311 3.04 -7.38 -12.57
CA TRP A 311 3.62 -7.99 -13.75
C TRP A 311 2.55 -8.23 -14.81
N ASN A 312 2.65 -7.48 -15.90
CA ASN A 312 1.85 -7.66 -17.11
C ASN A 312 2.74 -7.97 -18.32
N GLY A 313 3.93 -8.54 -18.07
CA GLY A 313 5.00 -8.71 -19.06
C GLY A 313 5.96 -7.52 -19.18
N ARG A 314 5.74 -6.43 -18.43
CA ARG A 314 6.70 -5.33 -18.36
C ARG A 314 6.73 -4.68 -16.98
N LEU A 315 7.92 -4.61 -16.40
CA LEU A 315 8.23 -3.74 -15.27
C LEU A 315 9.23 -2.68 -15.70
N HIS A 316 8.96 -1.43 -15.31
CA HIS A 316 9.93 -0.35 -15.37
C HIS A 316 9.88 0.46 -14.09
N THR A 317 11.04 0.79 -13.53
CA THR A 317 11.16 1.80 -12.49
C THR A 317 12.50 2.54 -12.60
N ASN A 318 12.48 3.83 -12.27
CA ASN A 318 13.66 4.65 -12.02
C ASN A 318 13.75 5.08 -10.54
N PHE A 319 12.96 4.44 -9.67
CA PHE A 319 12.90 4.68 -8.22
C PHE A 319 12.46 6.10 -7.83
N SER A 320 11.89 6.85 -8.77
CA SER A 320 11.41 8.21 -8.53
C SER A 320 10.35 8.25 -7.42
N LEU A 321 10.52 9.18 -6.48
CA LEU A 321 9.52 9.54 -5.49
C LEU A 321 8.46 10.50 -6.05
N GLY A 322 8.56 10.90 -7.31
CA GLY A 322 7.74 11.96 -7.88
C GLY A 322 8.02 13.32 -7.25
N LEU A 323 9.22 13.53 -6.71
CA LEU A 323 9.73 14.81 -6.21
C LEU A 323 11.25 14.82 -6.28
N GLY A 324 11.84 16.01 -6.27
CA GLY A 324 13.28 16.16 -6.22
C GLY A 324 13.72 17.60 -6.03
N LEU A 325 14.96 17.78 -5.57
CA LEU A 325 15.58 19.09 -5.36
C LEU A 325 16.19 19.68 -6.63
N PHE A 326 16.44 18.84 -7.64
CA PHE A 326 17.14 19.22 -8.86
C PHE A 326 16.31 18.87 -10.09
N LYS A 327 16.20 19.84 -11.00
CA LYS A 327 15.62 19.69 -12.33
C LYS A 327 16.59 20.27 -13.34
N GLY A 328 16.94 19.52 -14.38
CA GLY A 328 18.00 19.94 -15.31
C GLY A 328 19.42 20.06 -14.70
N GLY A 329 19.64 19.69 -13.43
CA GLY A 329 20.96 19.75 -12.75
C GLY A 329 21.14 21.05 -11.99
N VAL A 330 20.14 21.92 -12.13
CA VAL A 330 19.96 23.15 -11.40
C VAL A 330 19.13 22.83 -10.17
N PHE A 331 19.47 23.46 -9.06
CA PHE A 331 18.64 23.44 -7.85
C PHE A 331 17.32 24.11 -8.19
N SER A 332 16.27 23.30 -8.29
CA SER A 332 14.93 23.68 -8.69
C SER A 332 14.01 22.63 -8.09
N PRO A 333 13.62 22.80 -6.82
CA PRO A 333 12.73 21.87 -6.15
C PRO A 333 11.45 21.68 -6.94
N TRP A 334 11.00 20.44 -7.00
CA TRP A 334 9.82 20.08 -7.75
C TRP A 334 9.10 18.88 -7.13
N SER A 335 7.79 18.87 -7.30
CA SER A 335 6.90 17.79 -6.91
C SER A 335 5.90 17.50 -8.02
N ARG A 336 5.70 16.22 -8.32
CA ARG A 336 4.69 15.69 -9.23
C ARG A 336 4.44 14.22 -8.91
N LEU A 337 3.36 13.92 -8.17
CA LEU A 337 3.05 12.55 -7.74
C LEU A 337 2.93 11.57 -8.91
N ALA A 338 2.42 12.01 -10.07
CA ALA A 338 2.33 11.18 -11.27
C ALA A 338 3.68 10.62 -11.77
N GLU A 339 4.80 11.23 -11.35
CA GLU A 339 6.16 10.74 -11.65
C GLU A 339 6.70 9.75 -10.62
N GLN A 340 5.96 9.44 -9.55
CA GLN A 340 6.31 8.38 -8.62
C GLN A 340 6.31 7.03 -9.35
N GLN A 341 7.34 6.22 -9.11
CA GLN A 341 7.47 4.88 -9.66
C GLN A 341 7.40 3.82 -8.55
N ILE A 342 7.18 2.57 -8.97
CA ILE A 342 7.23 1.39 -8.10
C ILE A 342 8.60 1.31 -7.42
N LYS A 343 8.63 1.03 -6.12
CA LYS A 343 9.86 0.74 -5.39
C LYS A 343 10.05 -0.76 -5.21
N PRO A 344 11.29 -1.25 -5.02
CA PRO A 344 11.53 -2.58 -4.50
C PRO A 344 10.83 -2.76 -3.16
N ASN A 345 10.34 -3.96 -2.88
CA ASN A 345 9.49 -4.24 -1.72
C ASN A 345 10.21 -4.12 -0.37
N PHE A 346 11.53 -3.94 -0.36
CA PHE A 346 12.31 -3.88 0.88
C PHE A 346 13.45 -2.89 0.78
N THR A 347 13.65 -2.16 1.87
CA THR A 347 14.83 -1.35 2.19
C THR A 347 15.18 -1.74 3.64
N ASP A 348 16.31 -2.43 3.81
CA ASP A 348 17.11 -2.50 5.05
C ASP A 348 16.89 -3.58 6.14
N TYR A 349 16.45 -4.83 5.87
CA TYR A 349 16.72 -5.91 6.86
C TYR A 349 16.74 -7.35 6.33
N PHE A 350 17.53 -8.19 7.03
CA PHE A 350 17.76 -9.61 6.82
C PHE A 350 16.68 -10.46 7.53
N THR A 351 15.90 -11.22 6.77
CA THR A 351 15.31 -12.49 7.22
C THR A 351 15.48 -13.52 6.12
N SER A 352 15.75 -14.78 6.48
CA SER A 352 15.91 -15.87 5.51
C SER A 352 14.64 -16.01 4.68
N GLY A 353 14.66 -15.63 3.40
CA GLY A 353 13.56 -15.97 2.48
C GLY A 353 13.25 -15.00 1.35
N ASN A 354 13.07 -13.68 1.57
CA ASN A 354 12.48 -12.81 0.53
C ASN A 354 12.83 -11.30 0.62
N SER A 355 14.04 -10.91 1.01
CA SER A 355 14.41 -9.50 1.23
C SER A 355 15.28 -8.89 0.12
N LEU A 356 15.26 -7.54 -0.02
CA LEU A 356 16.39 -6.79 -0.59
C LEU A 356 17.53 -6.96 0.41
N VAL A 357 18.60 -7.61 -0.02
CA VAL A 357 19.83 -7.74 0.74
C VAL A 357 20.82 -6.75 0.16
N VAL A 358 21.17 -5.74 0.96
CA VAL A 358 22.43 -5.00 0.78
C VAL A 358 23.42 -5.64 1.73
N ASP A 359 24.14 -6.67 1.26
CA ASP A 359 25.14 -7.33 2.09
C ASP A 359 26.47 -6.55 1.95
N ILE A 360 26.85 -5.88 3.04
CA ILE A 360 28.19 -5.32 3.23
C ILE A 360 28.86 -6.24 4.26
N SER A 361 29.48 -7.33 3.79
CA SER A 361 30.22 -8.21 4.68
C SER A 361 31.47 -7.49 5.19
N LEU A 362 31.42 -6.98 6.42
CA LEU A 362 32.60 -6.55 7.17
C LEU A 362 33.13 -7.76 7.94
N SER A 363 33.98 -8.57 7.31
CA SER A 363 34.81 -9.50 8.08
C SER A 363 35.86 -8.69 8.82
N THR A 364 35.77 -8.71 10.15
CA THR A 364 36.85 -8.24 11.03
C THR A 364 38.18 -8.86 10.57
N ASP A 365 39.12 -7.96 10.29
CA ASP A 365 40.54 -8.14 10.00
C ASP A 365 41.08 -8.36 8.58
N GLN A 366 40.31 -8.64 7.52
CA GLN A 366 40.86 -8.58 6.13
C GLN A 366 39.80 -8.20 5.10
N LEU A 367 40.12 -7.16 4.30
CA LEU A 367 39.55 -6.73 3.00
C LEU A 367 38.03 -6.97 2.74
N LEU A 368 37.29 -5.87 2.50
CA LEU A 368 35.95 -5.88 1.89
C LEU A 368 36.02 -6.53 0.48
N GLU A 369 35.84 -7.85 0.39
CA GLU A 369 36.05 -8.55 -0.89
C GLU A 369 34.79 -8.66 -1.75
N ASN A 370 33.55 -8.53 -1.24
CA ASN A 370 32.35 -8.60 -2.09
C ASN A 370 31.20 -7.71 -1.57
N PHE A 371 30.52 -7.00 -2.48
CA PHE A 371 29.27 -6.26 -2.20
C PHE A 371 28.13 -6.83 -3.05
N ASN A 372 27.04 -7.26 -2.42
CA ASN A 372 25.86 -7.78 -3.11
C ASN A 372 24.68 -6.83 -2.88
N LEU A 373 24.05 -6.40 -3.97
CA LEU A 373 22.77 -5.69 -3.98
C LEU A 373 21.70 -6.62 -4.59
N GLU A 374 20.82 -7.17 -3.76
CA GLU A 374 19.71 -8.01 -4.22
C GLU A 374 18.44 -7.19 -4.40
N LEU A 375 18.02 -6.89 -5.62
CA LEU A 375 16.74 -6.21 -5.87
C LEU A 375 15.59 -7.22 -5.82
N PHE A 376 14.93 -7.31 -4.66
CA PHE A 376 13.70 -8.09 -4.54
C PHE A 376 12.53 -7.32 -5.16
N LEU A 377 12.28 -7.57 -6.44
CA LEU A 377 11.19 -6.92 -7.16
C LEU A 377 9.93 -7.79 -7.23
N PHE A 378 10.07 -9.12 -7.18
CA PHE A 378 8.95 -10.05 -7.36
C PHE A 378 9.18 -11.39 -6.68
N PRO A 379 8.15 -11.98 -6.06
CA PRO A 379 8.11 -13.41 -5.82
C PRO A 379 7.62 -14.16 -7.08
N ASN A 380 8.37 -15.19 -7.48
CA ASN A 380 7.96 -16.26 -8.42
C ASN A 380 7.66 -15.84 -9.88
N LEU A 381 8.59 -15.17 -10.56
CA LEU A 381 8.43 -14.91 -11.99
C LEU A 381 8.89 -16.10 -12.84
N SER A 382 7.97 -16.73 -13.57
CA SER A 382 8.34 -17.59 -14.71
C SER A 382 8.52 -16.69 -15.93
N LEU A 383 9.72 -16.70 -16.51
CA LEU A 383 10.09 -15.85 -17.63
C LEU A 383 10.18 -16.68 -18.91
N SER A 384 9.63 -16.16 -20.01
CA SER A 384 9.82 -16.76 -21.32
C SER A 384 11.28 -16.63 -21.76
N LYS A 385 11.69 -17.44 -22.75
CA LYS A 385 13.01 -17.33 -23.39
C LYS A 385 13.33 -15.94 -23.97
N ASN A 386 12.33 -15.10 -24.20
CA ASN A 386 12.48 -13.76 -24.78
C ASN A 386 12.53 -12.64 -23.72
N ALA A 387 12.51 -12.99 -22.42
CA ALA A 387 12.61 -12.00 -21.38
C ALA A 387 13.99 -11.32 -21.38
N THR A 388 13.98 -10.00 -21.21
CA THR A 388 15.18 -9.15 -21.17
C THR A 388 15.16 -8.28 -19.94
N LEU A 389 16.34 -8.05 -19.38
CA LEU A 389 16.55 -7.20 -18.22
C LEU A 389 17.54 -6.10 -18.57
N SER A 390 17.20 -4.85 -18.26
CA SER A 390 18.11 -3.71 -18.34
C SER A 390 18.25 -3.03 -16.98
N VAL A 391 19.48 -2.76 -16.56
CA VAL A 391 19.80 -2.06 -15.31
C VAL A 391 20.67 -0.85 -15.63
N ILE A 392 20.31 0.32 -15.11
CA ILE A 392 21.03 1.58 -15.32
C ILE A 392 21.74 1.93 -14.02
N ILE A 393 23.07 2.00 -14.05
CA ILE A 393 23.91 2.27 -12.87
C ILE A 393 24.98 3.33 -13.14
N GLN A 394 25.45 3.96 -12.07
CA GLN A 394 26.62 4.83 -12.05
C GLN A 394 27.46 4.51 -10.80
N PHE A 395 28.74 4.19 -10.95
CA PHE A 395 29.61 3.84 -9.82
C PHE A 395 31.08 4.06 -10.19
N SER A 396 31.96 4.10 -9.19
CA SER A 396 33.41 4.15 -9.38
C SER A 396 33.99 2.73 -9.48
N GLY A 397 34.25 2.24 -10.69
CA GLY A 397 34.83 0.91 -10.93
C GLY A 397 34.71 0.46 -12.39
N ASN A 398 35.18 -0.75 -12.70
CA ASN A 398 34.98 -1.33 -14.03
C ASN A 398 33.65 -2.07 -14.08
N VAL A 399 32.91 -1.89 -15.17
CA VAL A 399 31.64 -2.59 -15.41
C VAL A 399 31.78 -4.11 -15.46
N GLU A 400 32.97 -4.60 -15.80
CA GLU A 400 33.30 -6.03 -15.81
C GLU A 400 33.33 -6.63 -14.39
N ASP A 401 33.48 -5.78 -13.36
CA ASP A 401 33.45 -6.19 -11.96
C ASP A 401 32.02 -6.32 -11.41
N VAL A 402 30.99 -6.00 -12.22
CA VAL A 402 29.59 -6.12 -11.85
C VAL A 402 28.97 -7.29 -12.60
N CYS A 403 28.31 -8.20 -11.89
CA CYS A 403 27.50 -9.23 -12.51
C CYS A 403 26.04 -9.11 -12.07
N VAL A 404 25.13 -9.52 -12.96
CA VAL A 404 23.71 -9.65 -12.64
C VAL A 404 23.48 -11.10 -12.28
N PHE A 405 22.74 -11.37 -11.21
CA PHE A 405 22.39 -12.74 -10.82
C PHE A 405 20.90 -12.87 -10.55
N ALA A 406 20.41 -14.10 -10.57
CA ALA A 406 19.09 -14.45 -10.06
C ALA A 406 19.15 -15.66 -9.14
N HIS A 407 18.42 -15.59 -8.04
CA HIS A 407 18.05 -16.78 -7.29
C HIS A 407 16.84 -17.43 -7.95
N VAL A 408 16.95 -18.72 -8.19
CA VAL A 408 15.96 -19.51 -8.94
C VAL A 408 15.39 -20.58 -8.03
N SER A 409 14.09 -20.82 -8.16
CA SER A 409 13.41 -21.98 -7.59
C SER A 409 12.95 -22.87 -8.73
N THR A 410 13.43 -24.11 -8.76
CA THR A 410 13.01 -25.13 -9.71
C THR A 410 12.11 -26.11 -8.99
N VAL A 411 10.86 -26.23 -9.42
CA VAL A 411 9.87 -27.12 -8.80
C VAL A 411 9.18 -27.97 -9.87
N PRO A 412 8.65 -29.15 -9.51
CA PRO A 412 7.82 -29.95 -10.42
C PRO A 412 6.59 -29.18 -10.89
N TRP A 413 6.14 -29.42 -12.12
CA TRP A 413 4.92 -28.80 -12.66
C TRP A 413 3.68 -29.10 -11.81
N GLU A 414 3.55 -30.29 -11.24
CA GLU A 414 2.45 -30.62 -10.31
C GLU A 414 2.46 -29.80 -9.01
N SER A 415 3.60 -29.20 -8.66
CA SER A 415 3.79 -28.46 -7.41
C SER A 415 3.53 -26.96 -7.54
N VAL A 416 3.38 -26.42 -8.75
CA VAL A 416 3.28 -24.98 -9.05
C VAL A 416 2.09 -24.28 -8.40
N ASN A 417 1.05 -25.03 -8.03
CA ASN A 417 -0.15 -24.46 -7.37
C ASN A 417 -0.43 -25.12 -6.02
N THR A 418 0.45 -26.00 -5.55
CA THR A 418 0.23 -26.82 -4.35
C THR A 418 1.35 -26.70 -3.32
N ALA A 419 2.50 -26.14 -3.70
CA ALA A 419 3.60 -25.89 -2.78
C ALA A 419 3.28 -24.74 -1.82
N GLU A 420 3.45 -25.00 -0.52
CA GLU A 420 3.34 -23.97 0.53
C GLU A 420 4.50 -22.96 0.47
N GLU A 421 5.66 -23.39 -0.05
CA GLU A 421 6.85 -22.54 -0.22
C GLU A 421 7.63 -22.88 -1.50
N TYR A 422 8.32 -21.88 -2.06
CA TYR A 422 9.21 -22.01 -3.21
C TYR A 422 10.66 -21.73 -2.77
N PRO A 423 11.42 -22.75 -2.33
CA PRO A 423 12.77 -22.57 -1.85
C PRO A 423 13.70 -22.15 -3.01
N VAL A 424 14.72 -21.36 -2.71
CA VAL A 424 15.80 -21.10 -3.68
C VAL A 424 16.58 -22.39 -3.87
N THR A 425 16.55 -22.96 -5.07
CA THR A 425 17.22 -24.22 -5.43
C THR A 425 18.55 -23.98 -6.14
N GLY A 426 18.79 -22.76 -6.62
CA GLY A 426 20.03 -22.40 -7.29
C GLY A 426 20.19 -20.90 -7.50
N GLU A 427 21.38 -20.54 -7.95
CA GLU A 427 21.73 -19.19 -8.38
C GLU A 427 22.23 -19.24 -9.82
N GLN A 428 21.73 -18.35 -10.67
CA GLN A 428 22.19 -18.15 -12.03
C GLN A 428 22.91 -16.80 -12.12
N ILE A 429 24.15 -16.81 -12.60
CA ILE A 429 24.90 -15.60 -12.92
C ILE A 429 24.77 -15.36 -14.42
N PHE A 430 24.43 -14.13 -14.81
CA PHE A 430 24.18 -13.77 -16.19
C PHE A 430 25.34 -12.98 -16.79
N LYS A 431 25.55 -13.19 -18.08
CA LYS A 431 26.40 -12.30 -18.87
C LYS A 431 25.57 -11.07 -19.28
N HIS A 432 26.17 -9.89 -19.18
CA HIS A 432 25.54 -8.65 -19.62
C HIS A 432 26.32 -8.01 -20.78
N ARG A 433 25.58 -7.27 -21.60
CA ARG A 433 26.12 -6.35 -22.59
C ARG A 433 26.08 -4.94 -22.02
N VAL A 434 27.14 -4.18 -22.26
CA VAL A 434 27.28 -2.83 -21.71
C VAL A 434 26.95 -1.79 -22.76
N THR A 435 26.08 -0.84 -22.39
CA THR A 435 25.76 0.33 -23.21
C THR A 435 26.06 1.61 -22.43
N LYS A 436 26.74 2.57 -23.05
CA LYS A 436 26.93 3.90 -22.45
C LYS A 436 25.71 4.76 -22.70
N ILE A 437 25.02 5.15 -21.63
CA ILE A 437 23.84 6.01 -21.66
C ILE A 437 24.30 7.42 -21.31
N ARG A 438 24.26 8.32 -22.29
CA ARG A 438 24.54 9.73 -22.04
C ARG A 438 23.24 10.40 -21.67
N THR A 439 23.13 10.90 -20.44
CA THR A 439 21.97 11.70 -20.06
C THR A 439 22.00 13.02 -20.82
N PRO A 440 20.86 13.74 -20.93
CA PRO A 440 20.82 15.06 -21.58
C PRO A 440 21.84 16.07 -21.02
N ARG A 441 22.38 15.83 -19.82
CA ARG A 441 23.37 16.68 -19.14
C ARG A 441 24.81 16.22 -19.32
N GLY A 442 25.06 15.21 -20.15
CA GLY A 442 26.39 14.69 -20.43
C GLY A 442 26.95 13.71 -19.38
N SER A 443 26.24 13.47 -18.27
CA SER A 443 26.61 12.42 -17.31
C SER A 443 26.58 11.06 -17.99
N LEU A 444 27.65 10.29 -17.79
CA LEU A 444 27.77 8.94 -18.34
C LEU A 444 27.22 7.95 -17.33
N TRP A 445 26.12 7.31 -17.71
CA TRP A 445 25.55 6.16 -17.02
C TRP A 445 25.86 4.90 -17.79
N THR A 446 25.90 3.79 -17.09
CA THR A 446 26.17 2.47 -17.64
C THR A 446 24.88 1.67 -17.64
N GLY A 447 24.43 1.25 -18.82
CA GLY A 447 23.34 0.30 -19.00
C GLY A 447 23.89 -1.12 -19.10
N LEU A 448 23.45 -2.00 -18.21
CA LEU A 448 23.65 -3.45 -18.29
C LEU A 448 22.43 -4.06 -18.96
N LEU A 449 22.62 -4.78 -20.06
CA LEU A 449 21.55 -5.49 -20.77
C LEU A 449 21.78 -7.00 -20.69
N VAL A 450 20.78 -7.74 -20.20
CA VAL A 450 20.84 -9.18 -19.98
C VAL A 450 19.68 -9.85 -20.71
N ASP A 451 19.98 -10.90 -21.49
CA ASP A 451 18.97 -11.73 -22.16
C ASP A 451 18.50 -12.84 -21.20
N ILE A 452 17.97 -12.42 -20.05
CA ILE A 452 17.72 -13.24 -18.85
C ILE A 452 16.84 -14.46 -19.13
N GLY A 453 15.84 -14.32 -20.00
CA GLY A 453 14.94 -15.39 -20.36
C GLY A 453 15.64 -16.55 -21.05
N SER A 454 16.56 -16.26 -21.97
CA SER A 454 17.29 -17.28 -22.73
C SER A 454 18.20 -18.13 -21.85
N GLU A 455 18.81 -17.50 -20.83
CA GLU A 455 19.69 -18.16 -19.88
C GLU A 455 18.91 -18.95 -18.81
N LEU A 456 17.70 -18.53 -18.45
CA LEU A 456 16.86 -19.25 -17.48
C LEU A 456 16.00 -20.35 -18.09
N ASN A 457 15.64 -20.23 -19.37
CA ASN A 457 14.77 -21.21 -20.03
C ASN A 457 15.40 -22.62 -20.07
N CYS A 458 16.72 -22.75 -19.92
CA CYS A 458 17.38 -24.07 -19.83
C CYS A 458 17.12 -24.79 -18.50
N LEU A 459 16.62 -24.08 -17.47
CA LEU A 459 16.27 -24.62 -16.16
C LEU A 459 14.82 -25.10 -16.08
N THR A 460 14.05 -24.93 -17.16
CA THR A 460 12.67 -25.41 -17.31
C THR A 460 12.63 -26.55 -18.31
N ASP A 461 11.99 -27.66 -17.96
CA ASP A 461 11.84 -28.85 -18.80
C ASP A 461 10.42 -29.43 -18.71
N GLU A 462 10.21 -30.64 -19.24
CA GLU A 462 8.90 -31.32 -19.24
C GLU A 462 8.40 -31.68 -17.83
N LYS A 463 9.28 -31.73 -16.82
CA LYS A 463 8.94 -32.15 -15.46
C LYS A 463 8.96 -31.00 -14.47
N THR A 464 9.78 -29.98 -14.73
CA THR A 464 10.07 -28.92 -13.79
C THR A 464 9.99 -27.55 -14.44
N VAL A 465 9.59 -26.55 -13.66
CA VAL A 465 9.58 -25.14 -14.06
C VAL A 465 10.48 -24.34 -13.14
N ALA A 466 11.22 -23.40 -13.73
CA ALA A 466 12.04 -22.45 -13.01
C ALA A 466 11.31 -21.13 -12.80
N PHE A 467 11.36 -20.64 -11.56
CA PHE A 467 10.86 -19.34 -11.15
C PHE A 467 12.03 -18.47 -10.66
N VAL A 468 12.08 -17.24 -11.13
CA VAL A 468 12.95 -16.21 -10.55
C VAL A 468 12.37 -15.79 -9.22
N ARG A 469 13.16 -15.97 -8.16
CA ARG A 469 12.86 -15.54 -6.79
C ARG A 469 13.46 -14.17 -6.51
N ARG A 470 14.67 -13.90 -7.01
CA ARG A 470 15.39 -12.63 -6.81
C ARG A 470 16.18 -12.28 -8.05
N ILE A 471 16.39 -10.99 -8.29
CA ILE A 471 17.36 -10.48 -9.26
C ILE A 471 18.27 -9.50 -8.53
N GLY A 472 19.58 -9.67 -8.64
CA GLY A 472 20.55 -8.83 -7.95
C GLY A 472 21.69 -8.38 -8.84
N LEU A 473 22.44 -7.41 -8.33
CA LEU A 473 23.78 -7.03 -8.79
C LEU A 473 24.80 -7.49 -7.75
N ARG A 474 25.89 -8.09 -8.20
CA ARG A 474 27.04 -8.42 -7.37
C ARG A 474 28.26 -7.70 -7.89
N PHE A 475 29.00 -7.09 -6.98
CA PHE A 475 30.22 -6.35 -7.27
C PHE A 475 31.40 -7.14 -6.71
N ALA A 476 32.34 -7.51 -7.59
CA ALA A 476 33.56 -8.24 -7.23
C ALA A 476 34.51 -7.43 -6.34
N LYS A 477 34.28 -6.12 -6.24
CA LYS A 477 34.89 -5.22 -5.25
C LYS A 477 33.84 -4.25 -4.77
N SER A 478 33.75 -4.05 -3.46
CA SER A 478 32.78 -3.11 -2.89
C SER A 478 33.02 -1.70 -3.41
N PRO A 479 32.07 -1.08 -4.13
CA PRO A 479 32.23 0.29 -4.60
C PRO A 479 32.15 1.25 -3.40
N SER A 480 32.93 2.33 -3.41
CA SER A 480 32.79 3.39 -2.39
C SER A 480 31.44 4.11 -2.48
N THR A 481 30.89 4.24 -3.68
CA THR A 481 29.54 4.75 -3.94
C THR A 481 29.01 4.17 -5.25
N PHE A 482 27.74 3.82 -5.28
CA PHE A 482 27.01 3.52 -6.52
C PHE A 482 25.62 4.18 -6.49
N LEU A 483 25.08 4.43 -7.68
CA LEU A 483 23.73 4.91 -7.91
C LEU A 483 23.01 3.95 -8.85
N LEU A 484 21.79 3.59 -8.50
CA LEU A 484 20.88 2.82 -9.34
C LEU A 484 19.87 3.78 -9.95
N GLY A 485 19.95 3.99 -11.26
CA GLY A 485 19.15 4.96 -12.01
C GLY A 485 17.93 4.36 -12.71
N GLY A 486 17.87 3.04 -12.84
CA GLY A 486 16.73 2.38 -13.45
C GLY A 486 16.84 0.87 -13.53
N PHE A 487 15.69 0.22 -13.57
CA PHE A 487 15.52 -1.21 -13.71
C PHE A 487 14.32 -1.47 -14.62
N THR A 488 14.53 -2.25 -15.68
CA THR A 488 13.45 -2.61 -16.61
C THR A 488 13.53 -4.09 -16.93
N LEU A 489 12.47 -4.84 -16.64
CA LEU A 489 12.30 -6.23 -17.02
C LEU A 489 11.15 -6.30 -18.03
N VAL A 490 11.40 -6.88 -19.20
CA VAL A 490 10.41 -7.00 -20.28
C VAL A 490 10.35 -8.44 -20.72
N ASP A 491 9.16 -9.03 -20.74
CA ASP A 491 8.87 -10.31 -21.34
C ASP A 491 7.70 -10.18 -22.32
N PRO A 492 7.99 -10.07 -23.63
CA PRO A 492 6.96 -9.92 -24.65
C PRO A 492 6.02 -11.14 -24.78
N GLN A 493 6.40 -12.28 -24.22
CA GLN A 493 5.63 -13.53 -24.27
C GLN A 493 5.18 -13.97 -22.87
N SER A 494 5.22 -13.06 -21.90
CA SER A 494 4.64 -13.28 -20.59
C SER A 494 3.17 -13.62 -20.74
N CYS A 495 2.83 -14.89 -20.56
CA CYS A 495 1.48 -15.30 -20.22
C CYS A 495 1.37 -15.21 -18.70
N LEU A 496 0.39 -14.45 -18.20
CA LEU A 496 -0.06 -14.62 -16.82
C LEU A 496 -0.55 -16.07 -16.72
N LEU A 497 0.19 -16.92 -15.98
CA LEU A 497 -0.28 -18.24 -15.59
C LEU A 497 -1.34 -18.11 -14.50
#